data_AF-A0A956EXF5-F1
#
_entry.id   AF-A0A956EXF5-F1
#
_cell.length_a   1.000
_cell.length_b   1.000
_cell.length_c   1.000
_cell.angle_alpha   90.00
_cell.angle_beta   90.00
_cell.angle_gamma   90.00
#
_symmetry.space_group_name_H-M   'P 1'
#
loop_
_entity.id
_entity.type
_entity.pdbx_description
1 polymer ?
#
loop_
_entity_poly.entity_id
_entity_poly.type
_entity_poly.pdbx_seq_one_letter_code
_entity_poly.pdbx_strand_id
1 'polypeptide(L)'
;MLSEVERLRQRVQQLETELAIKDRRMAKLAPARRPHYSAPDRLQILLLQAATGWSLEETARRFLVTAHTLASWRHKLDDLGEAALVRLAQPVNRFPDQVRQLVRELKQLYPSMGRQRIADALARTGLVLAASTVRRMVLEQPGEPVEAPPAPSDQPTPDQAHA
;
A
#
# COMPACT_ATOMS: atom_id res chain seq x y z
N MET A 1 27.51 35.70 -12.03
CA MET A 1 26.49 35.52 -10.96
C MET A 1 25.07 35.78 -11.49
N LEU A 2 24.83 36.82 -12.30
CA LEU A 2 23.50 37.08 -12.91
C LEU A 2 22.99 35.94 -13.82
N SER A 3 23.89 35.25 -14.53
CA SER A 3 23.57 34.18 -15.48
C SER A 3 22.91 32.93 -14.86
N GLU A 4 23.30 32.54 -13.64
CA GLU A 4 22.73 31.34 -13.00
C GLU A 4 21.32 31.62 -12.47
N VAL A 5 21.09 32.81 -11.91
CA VAL A 5 19.75 33.24 -11.48
C VAL A 5 18.80 33.32 -12.68
N GLU A 6 19.25 33.87 -13.81
CA GLU A 6 18.48 33.91 -15.05
C GLU A 6 18.17 32.51 -15.58
N ARG A 7 19.16 31.63 -15.61
CA ARG A 7 18.98 30.22 -16.01
C ARG A 7 17.96 29.50 -15.13
N LEU A 8 18.04 29.68 -13.81
CA LEU A 8 17.09 29.08 -12.86
C LEU A 8 15.67 29.63 -13.06
N ARG A 9 15.52 30.95 -13.26
CA ARG A 9 14.22 31.57 -13.56
C ARG A 9 13.62 31.02 -14.85
N GLN A 10 14.43 30.90 -15.90
CA GLN A 10 14.00 30.31 -17.17
C GLN A 10 13.57 28.85 -16.96
N ARG A 11 14.30 28.08 -16.14
CA ARG A 11 13.94 26.69 -15.83
C ARG A 11 12.63 26.59 -15.05
N VAL A 12 12.40 27.47 -14.07
CA VAL A 12 11.14 27.53 -13.32
C VAL A 12 9.98 27.84 -14.27
N GLN A 13 10.12 28.85 -15.12
CA GLN A 13 9.08 29.21 -16.10
C GLN A 13 8.76 28.06 -17.07
N GLN A 14 9.78 27.33 -17.51
CA GLN A 14 9.58 26.13 -18.33
C GLN A 14 8.78 25.06 -17.57
N LEU A 15 9.16 24.76 -16.32
CA LEU A 15 8.48 23.76 -15.50
C LEU A 15 7.03 24.14 -15.20
N GLU A 16 6.76 25.41 -14.87
CA GLU A 16 5.40 25.93 -14.68
C GLU A 16 4.55 25.78 -15.93
N THR A 17 5.14 26.05 -17.11
CA THR A 17 4.46 25.85 -18.39
C THR A 17 4.14 24.38 -18.63
N GLU A 18 5.10 23.48 -18.40
CA GLU A 18 4.90 22.03 -18.51
C GLU A 18 3.79 21.53 -17.56
N LEU A 19 3.78 21.99 -16.30
CA LEU A 19 2.75 21.66 -15.32
C LEU A 19 1.38 22.17 -15.77
N ALA A 20 1.28 23.43 -16.20
CA ALA A 20 0.02 24.01 -16.66
C ALA A 20 -0.59 23.27 -17.87
N ILE A 21 0.25 22.71 -18.76
CA ILE A 21 -0.22 21.87 -19.87
C ILE A 21 -0.75 20.53 -19.36
N LYS A 22 -0.02 19.87 -18.44
CA LYS A 22 -0.42 18.61 -17.83
C LYS A 22 -1.71 18.78 -17.02
N ASP A 23 -1.85 19.85 -16.27
CA ASP A 23 -3.05 20.17 -15.49
C ASP A 23 -4.27 20.39 -16.38
N ARG A 24 -4.13 21.15 -17.47
CA ARG A 24 -5.19 21.31 -18.46
C ARG A 24 -5.61 19.99 -19.10
N ARG A 25 -4.66 19.09 -19.36
CA ARG A 25 -4.97 17.73 -19.85
C ARG A 25 -5.74 16.93 -18.78
N MET A 26 -5.31 16.99 -17.53
CA MET A 26 -5.94 16.28 -16.41
C MET A 26 -7.34 16.83 -16.08
N ALA A 27 -7.56 18.14 -16.22
CA ALA A 27 -8.84 18.79 -15.99
C ALA A 27 -9.95 18.30 -16.94
N LYS A 28 -9.58 17.87 -18.16
CA LYS A 28 -10.52 17.28 -19.14
C LYS A 28 -11.04 15.90 -18.69
N LEU A 29 -10.35 15.21 -17.80
CA LEU A 29 -10.80 13.94 -17.24
C LEU A 29 -11.75 14.21 -16.08
N ALA A 30 -12.91 13.54 -16.10
CA ALA A 30 -13.81 13.48 -14.96
C ALA A 30 -13.03 12.98 -13.72
N PRO A 31 -13.24 13.55 -12.52
CA PRO A 31 -12.45 13.20 -11.33
C PRO A 31 -12.35 11.71 -11.06
N ALA A 32 -13.44 10.95 -11.26
CA ALA A 32 -13.48 9.50 -11.07
C ALA A 32 -12.64 8.69 -12.07
N ARG A 33 -12.23 9.28 -13.19
CA ARG A 33 -11.41 8.64 -14.24
C ARG A 33 -9.95 9.08 -14.20
N ARG A 34 -9.58 9.97 -13.28
CA ARG A 34 -8.18 10.39 -13.13
C ARG A 34 -7.38 9.26 -12.47
N PRO A 35 -6.15 8.98 -12.93
CA PRO A 35 -5.25 8.06 -12.25
C PRO A 35 -5.11 8.42 -10.77
N HIS A 36 -5.19 7.42 -9.91
CA HIS A 36 -5.02 7.60 -8.47
C HIS A 36 -3.55 7.80 -8.12
N TYR A 37 -3.27 8.70 -7.20
CA TYR A 37 -1.94 8.80 -6.58
C TYR A 37 -1.59 7.49 -5.87
N SER A 38 -0.37 7.02 -6.11
CA SER A 38 0.18 5.87 -5.40
C SER A 38 0.41 6.24 -3.93
N ALA A 39 0.53 5.23 -3.06
CA ALA A 39 0.84 5.42 -1.66
C ALA A 39 2.10 6.29 -1.40
N PRO A 40 3.24 6.07 -2.07
CA PRO A 40 4.41 6.94 -1.91
C PRO A 40 4.18 8.36 -2.43
N ASP A 41 3.43 8.54 -3.53
CA ASP A 41 3.11 9.88 -4.03
C ASP A 41 2.27 10.67 -3.02
N ARG A 42 1.33 10.02 -2.32
CA ARG A 42 0.51 10.66 -1.28
C ARG A 42 1.39 11.17 -0.14
N LEU A 43 2.36 10.38 0.31
CA LEU A 43 3.32 10.81 1.33
C LEU A 43 4.17 11.98 0.83
N GLN A 44 4.69 11.92 -0.41
CA GLN A 44 5.46 13.02 -0.99
C GLN A 44 4.66 14.32 -1.09
N ILE A 45 3.36 14.23 -1.42
CA ILE A 45 2.45 15.39 -1.44
C ILE A 45 2.33 16.01 -0.04
N LEU A 46 2.14 15.19 1.00
CA LEU A 46 2.04 15.68 2.39
C LEU A 46 3.37 16.27 2.88
N LEU A 47 4.50 15.67 2.53
CA LEU A 47 5.83 16.21 2.83
C LEU A 47 6.06 17.54 2.13
N LEU A 48 5.70 17.65 0.86
CA LEU A 48 5.82 18.91 0.12
C LEU A 48 4.92 19.99 0.72
N GLN A 49 3.69 19.64 1.12
CA GLN A 49 2.80 20.56 1.83
C GLN A 49 3.45 21.07 3.12
N ALA A 50 4.02 20.17 3.94
CA ALA A 50 4.67 20.55 5.19
C ALA A 50 5.89 21.45 4.96
N ALA A 51 6.70 21.16 3.95
CA ALA A 51 7.89 21.94 3.61
C ALA A 51 7.56 23.34 3.05
N THR A 52 6.43 23.46 2.33
CA THR A 52 6.01 24.72 1.68
C THR A 52 5.07 25.56 2.55
N GLY A 53 4.47 24.99 3.58
CA GLY A 53 3.47 25.65 4.42
C GLY A 53 2.13 25.87 3.72
N TRP A 54 1.84 25.18 2.61
CA TRP A 54 0.59 25.35 1.89
C TRP A 54 -0.62 24.94 2.73
N SER A 55 -1.71 25.70 2.55
CA SER A 55 -2.99 25.31 3.12
C SER A 55 -3.47 23.99 2.49
N LEU A 56 -4.37 23.30 3.19
CA LEU A 56 -4.91 22.03 2.71
C LEU A 56 -5.71 22.21 1.41
N GLU A 57 -6.48 23.30 1.31
CA GLU A 57 -7.20 23.71 0.10
C GLU A 57 -6.26 24.03 -1.07
N GLU A 58 -5.17 24.74 -0.80
CA GLU A 58 -4.16 25.06 -1.81
C GLU A 58 -3.46 23.81 -2.33
N THR A 59 -3.10 22.90 -1.43
CA THR A 59 -2.52 21.60 -1.79
C THR A 59 -3.50 20.77 -2.61
N ALA A 60 -4.79 20.75 -2.22
CA ALA A 60 -5.84 20.03 -2.94
C ALA A 60 -5.95 20.50 -4.40
N ARG A 61 -5.98 21.83 -4.61
CA ARG A 61 -6.01 22.42 -5.95
C ARG A 61 -4.78 22.08 -6.77
N ARG A 62 -3.58 22.18 -6.19
CA ARG A 62 -2.31 21.87 -6.88
C ARG A 62 -2.20 20.42 -7.33
N PHE A 63 -2.75 19.49 -6.56
CA PHE A 63 -2.72 18.06 -6.88
C PHE A 63 -4.03 17.53 -7.45
N LEU A 64 -4.97 18.40 -7.83
CA LEU A 64 -6.24 18.04 -8.45
C LEU A 64 -7.04 16.97 -7.65
N VAL A 65 -6.93 17.01 -6.32
CA VAL A 65 -7.68 16.18 -5.37
C VAL A 65 -8.63 17.05 -4.55
N THR A 66 -9.49 16.42 -3.74
CA THR A 66 -10.33 17.15 -2.79
C THR A 66 -9.59 17.41 -1.49
N ALA A 67 -9.92 18.50 -0.81
CA ALA A 67 -9.46 18.77 0.55
C ALA A 67 -9.76 17.58 1.49
N HIS A 68 -10.97 17.02 1.41
CA HIS A 68 -11.35 15.85 2.20
C HIS A 68 -10.42 14.65 1.98
N THR A 69 -9.98 14.40 0.74
CA THR A 69 -9.03 13.33 0.42
C THR A 69 -7.68 13.55 1.10
N LEU A 70 -7.15 14.77 1.07
CA LEU A 70 -5.90 15.12 1.77
C LEU A 70 -6.03 14.99 3.28
N ALA A 71 -7.14 15.45 3.86
CA ALA A 71 -7.40 15.31 5.28
C ALA A 71 -7.41 13.83 5.71
N SER A 72 -8.02 12.96 4.90
CA SER A 72 -8.02 11.52 5.15
C SER A 72 -6.61 10.90 5.08
N TRP A 73 -5.76 11.34 4.14
CA TRP A 73 -4.37 10.86 4.09
C TRP A 73 -3.54 11.34 5.28
N ARG A 74 -3.72 12.59 5.70
CA ARG A 74 -3.04 13.14 6.88
C ARG A 74 -3.46 12.43 8.16
N HIS A 75 -4.75 12.23 8.37
CA HIS A 75 -5.26 11.45 9.51
C HIS A 75 -4.67 10.03 9.55
N LYS A 76 -4.54 9.36 8.39
CA LYS A 76 -3.89 8.05 8.32
C LYS A 76 -2.40 8.10 8.66
N LEU A 77 -1.72 9.18 8.29
CA LEU A 77 -0.31 9.39 8.62
C LEU A 77 -0.14 9.62 10.13
N ASP A 78 -1.01 10.46 10.72
CA ASP A 78 -0.96 10.82 12.14
C ASP A 78 -1.31 9.62 13.05
N ASP A 79 -2.33 8.85 12.70
CA ASP A 79 -2.81 7.73 13.52
C ASP A 79 -1.97 6.44 13.39
N LEU A 80 -1.49 6.15 12.18
CA LEU A 80 -0.94 4.84 11.83
C LEU A 80 0.53 4.91 11.37
N GLY A 81 1.11 6.12 11.32
CA GLY A 81 2.49 6.38 10.92
C GLY A 81 2.74 6.26 9.42
N GLU A 82 3.96 6.63 8.99
CA GLU A 82 4.39 6.63 7.58
C GLU A 82 4.21 5.25 6.91
N ALA A 83 4.54 4.19 7.66
CA ALA A 83 4.45 2.81 7.18
C ALA A 83 3.02 2.41 6.81
N ALA A 84 1.99 2.98 7.43
CA ALA A 84 0.60 2.68 7.12
C ALA A 84 0.06 3.43 5.91
N LEU A 85 0.55 4.65 5.65
CA LEU A 85 0.22 5.38 4.42
C LEU A 85 0.91 4.75 3.20
N VAL A 86 2.13 4.22 3.38
CA VAL A 86 2.97 3.63 2.32
C VAL A 86 2.76 2.11 2.14
N ARG A 87 2.19 1.40 3.12
CA ARG A 87 2.02 -0.07 3.05
C ARG A 87 1.21 -0.49 1.82
N LEU A 88 1.74 -1.46 1.09
CA LEU A 88 1.03 -2.16 0.02
C LEU A 88 -0.28 -2.76 0.56
N ALA A 89 -1.36 -2.63 -0.23
CA ALA A 89 -2.69 -3.12 0.13
C ALA A 89 -2.75 -4.64 0.40
N GLN A 90 -1.74 -5.39 -0.05
CA GLN A 90 -1.58 -6.80 0.26
C GLN A 90 -0.18 -7.07 0.82
N PRO A 91 -0.06 -7.91 1.86
CA PRO A 91 1.24 -8.30 2.38
C PRO A 91 2.02 -9.05 1.29
N VAL A 92 3.31 -8.76 1.16
CA VAL A 92 4.23 -9.38 0.17
C VAL A 92 4.26 -10.91 0.31
N ASN A 93 3.91 -11.44 1.49
CA ASN A 93 3.79 -12.87 1.78
C ASN A 93 2.43 -13.49 1.41
N ARG A 94 1.60 -12.82 0.58
CA ARG A 94 0.31 -13.36 0.15
C ARG A 94 0.47 -14.18 -1.13
N PHE A 95 0.18 -15.48 -1.04
CA PHE A 95 -0.02 -16.32 -2.21
C PHE A 95 -1.29 -15.92 -2.97
N PRO A 96 -1.29 -15.94 -4.32
CA PRO A 96 -2.47 -15.66 -5.14
C PRO A 96 -3.67 -16.54 -4.77
N ASP A 97 -4.89 -16.04 -4.97
CA ASP A 97 -6.10 -16.77 -4.60
C ASP A 97 -6.26 -18.08 -5.39
N GLN A 98 -5.70 -18.16 -6.61
CA GLN A 98 -5.63 -19.40 -7.39
C GLN A 98 -4.87 -20.52 -6.65
N VAL A 99 -3.81 -20.18 -5.91
CA VAL A 99 -3.05 -21.15 -5.11
C VAL A 99 -3.91 -21.71 -3.98
N ARG A 100 -4.72 -20.85 -3.33
CA ARG A 100 -5.65 -21.31 -2.28
C ARG A 100 -6.71 -22.24 -2.85
N GLN A 101 -7.23 -21.89 -4.02
CA GLN A 101 -8.23 -22.70 -4.71
C GLN A 101 -7.67 -24.08 -5.08
N LEU A 102 -6.47 -24.14 -5.66
CA LEU A 102 -5.79 -25.41 -5.96
C LEU A 102 -5.56 -26.27 -4.71
N VAL A 103 -5.14 -25.67 -3.60
CA VAL A 103 -4.97 -26.38 -2.31
C VAL A 103 -6.29 -26.98 -1.81
N ARG A 104 -7.40 -26.23 -1.94
CA ARG A 104 -8.74 -26.70 -1.54
C ARG A 104 -9.25 -27.80 -2.44
N GLU A 105 -9.10 -27.67 -3.76
CA GLU A 105 -9.47 -28.71 -4.73
C GLU A 105 -8.71 -30.00 -4.48
N LEU A 106 -7.39 -29.92 -4.25
CA LEU A 106 -6.59 -31.10 -3.94
C LEU A 106 -7.04 -31.77 -2.63
N LYS A 107 -7.44 -30.99 -1.63
CA LYS A 107 -7.98 -31.51 -0.36
C LYS A 107 -9.37 -32.12 -0.52
N GLN A 108 -10.21 -31.60 -1.41
CA GLN A 108 -11.53 -32.14 -1.72
C GLN A 108 -11.43 -33.45 -2.50
N LEU A 109 -10.55 -33.52 -3.50
CA LEU A 109 -10.33 -34.71 -4.32
C LEU A 109 -9.65 -35.84 -3.55
N TYR A 110 -8.76 -35.51 -2.60
CA TYR A 110 -8.05 -36.48 -1.78
C TYR A 110 -8.18 -36.18 -0.28
N PRO A 111 -9.32 -36.52 0.36
CA PRO A 111 -9.59 -36.17 1.76
C PRO A 111 -8.57 -36.77 2.75
N SER A 112 -8.03 -37.95 2.45
CA SER A 112 -6.99 -38.63 3.23
C SER A 112 -5.60 -38.00 3.10
N MET A 113 -5.40 -37.09 2.13
CA MET A 113 -4.12 -36.43 1.93
C MET A 113 -3.87 -35.43 3.07
N GLY A 114 -2.78 -35.65 3.80
CA GLY A 114 -2.31 -34.76 4.85
C GLY A 114 -1.69 -33.48 4.28
N ARG A 115 -1.69 -32.41 5.10
CA ARG A 115 -1.14 -31.09 4.76
C ARG A 115 0.33 -31.09 4.28
N GLN A 116 1.17 -31.97 4.82
CA GLN A 116 2.55 -32.14 4.35
C GLN A 116 2.60 -32.73 2.94
N ARG A 117 1.80 -33.77 2.66
CA ARG A 117 1.73 -34.37 1.32
C ARG A 117 1.21 -33.41 0.26
N ILE A 118 0.27 -32.52 0.61
CA ILE A 118 -0.19 -31.43 -0.25
C ILE A 118 0.96 -30.45 -0.53
N ALA A 119 1.70 -30.04 0.50
CA ALA A 119 2.86 -29.17 0.33
C ALA A 119 3.94 -29.81 -0.55
N ASP A 120 4.27 -31.09 -0.34
CA ASP A 120 5.27 -31.82 -1.12
C ASP A 120 4.84 -31.99 -2.59
N ALA A 121 3.55 -32.23 -2.83
CA ALA A 121 3.01 -32.33 -4.18
C ALA A 121 3.13 -31.02 -4.94
N LEU A 122 2.82 -29.90 -4.29
CA LEU A 122 2.94 -28.56 -4.88
C LEU A 122 4.41 -28.13 -5.02
N ALA A 123 5.28 -28.55 -4.10
CA ALA A 123 6.72 -28.30 -4.21
C ALA A 123 7.32 -28.98 -5.44
N ARG A 124 6.86 -30.19 -5.79
CA ARG A 124 7.26 -30.88 -7.04
C ARG A 124 6.86 -30.14 -8.31
N THR A 125 5.85 -29.27 -8.25
CA THR A 125 5.44 -28.40 -9.37
C THR A 125 6.07 -27.01 -9.30
N GLY A 126 7.02 -26.77 -8.40
CA GLY A 126 7.70 -25.48 -8.21
C GLY A 126 6.99 -24.53 -7.23
N LEU A 127 5.92 -24.95 -6.57
CA LEU A 127 5.16 -24.13 -5.62
C LEU A 127 5.45 -24.55 -4.17
N VAL A 128 6.47 -23.95 -3.57
CA VAL A 128 6.89 -24.28 -2.20
C VAL A 128 5.99 -23.60 -1.18
N LEU A 129 5.27 -24.41 -0.41
CA LEU A 129 4.35 -23.96 0.64
C LEU A 129 4.72 -24.63 1.96
N ALA A 130 4.66 -23.89 3.07
CA ALA A 130 4.74 -24.51 4.39
C ALA A 130 3.45 -25.30 4.69
N ALA A 131 3.57 -26.43 5.40
CA ALA A 131 2.41 -27.23 5.82
C ALA A 131 1.43 -26.44 6.71
N SER A 132 1.90 -25.41 7.42
CA SER A 132 1.07 -24.46 8.17
C SER A 132 0.23 -23.57 7.25
N THR A 133 0.81 -23.08 6.15
CA THR A 133 0.11 -22.29 5.13
C THR A 133 -0.96 -23.12 4.43
N VAL A 134 -0.67 -24.38 4.08
CA VAL A 134 -1.68 -25.31 3.53
C VAL A 134 -2.84 -25.49 4.50
N ARG A 135 -2.55 -25.75 5.79
CA ARG A 135 -3.60 -25.87 6.82
C ARG A 135 -4.45 -24.60 6.88
N ARG A 136 -3.83 -23.42 6.86
CA ARG A 136 -4.54 -22.14 6.88
C ARG A 136 -5.46 -21.98 5.67
N MET A 137 -4.96 -22.25 4.46
CA MET A 137 -5.74 -22.12 3.21
C MET A 137 -6.92 -23.09 3.13
N VAL A 138 -6.81 -24.28 3.76
CA VAL A 138 -7.91 -25.26 3.85
C VAL A 138 -8.98 -24.83 4.86
N LEU A 139 -8.58 -24.17 5.96
CA LEU A 139 -9.49 -23.74 7.04
C LEU A 139 -10.20 -22.42 6.74
N GLU A 140 -9.55 -21.49 6.04
CA GLU A 140 -10.16 -20.23 5.62
C GLU A 140 -11.38 -20.53 4.71
N GLN A 141 -12.53 -19.91 4.97
CA GLN A 141 -13.71 -20.03 4.10
C GLN A 141 -13.57 -19.13 2.86
N PRO A 142 -14.17 -19.47 1.69
CA PRO A 142 -14.22 -18.56 0.55
C PRO A 142 -15.12 -17.36 0.90
N GLY A 143 -14.52 -16.18 1.08
CA GLY A 143 -15.25 -14.92 1.29
C GLY A 143 -14.92 -14.18 2.59
N GLU A 144 -14.15 -14.76 3.52
CA GLU A 144 -13.69 -14.01 4.69
C GLU A 144 -12.49 -13.12 4.32
N PRO A 145 -12.55 -11.80 4.61
CA PRO A 145 -11.34 -10.99 4.68
C PRO A 145 -10.45 -11.61 5.76
N VAL A 146 -9.35 -12.25 5.35
CA VAL A 146 -8.34 -12.73 6.29
C VAL A 146 -7.78 -11.49 6.98
N GLU A 147 -8.21 -11.28 8.22
CA GLU A 147 -7.72 -10.24 9.10
C GLU A 147 -6.19 -10.34 9.15
N ALA A 148 -5.53 -9.19 9.04
CA ALA A 148 -4.08 -9.11 9.08
C ALA A 148 -3.57 -9.88 10.31
N PRO A 149 -2.42 -10.57 10.23
CA PRO A 149 -1.79 -11.14 11.42
C PRO A 149 -1.72 -10.03 12.49
N PRO A 150 -2.06 -10.32 13.76
CA PRO A 150 -1.87 -9.33 14.81
C PRO A 150 -0.42 -8.86 14.71
N ALA A 151 -0.24 -7.53 14.74
CA ALA A 151 1.07 -6.94 14.89
C ALA A 151 1.84 -7.71 15.98
N PRO A 152 3.15 -7.93 15.82
CA PRO A 152 3.94 -8.53 16.88
C PRO A 152 3.63 -7.74 18.16
N SER A 153 2.97 -8.42 19.10
CA SER A 153 2.65 -7.87 20.39
C SER A 153 3.98 -7.64 21.09
N ASP A 154 4.33 -6.37 21.28
CA ASP A 154 5.22 -5.96 22.35
C ASP A 154 4.59 -6.46 23.65
N GLN A 155 4.98 -7.65 24.08
CA GLN A 155 4.77 -8.05 25.46
C GLN A 155 5.74 -7.21 26.29
N PRO A 156 5.26 -6.31 27.17
CA PRO A 156 6.14 -5.76 28.20
C PRO A 156 6.58 -6.95 29.06
N THR A 157 7.90 -7.13 29.15
CA THR A 157 8.52 -8.13 30.02
C THR A 157 8.10 -7.83 31.47
N PRO A 158 7.39 -8.74 32.17
CA PRO A 158 7.14 -8.58 33.59
C PRO A 158 8.18 -9.39 34.36
N ASP A 159 9.25 -8.72 34.77
CA ASP A 159 10.04 -9.02 35.97
C ASP A 159 11.07 -7.89 36.10
N GLN A 160 11.10 -7.10 37.17
CA GLN A 160 11.58 -7.57 38.47
C GLN A 160 10.96 -6.75 39.61
N ALA A 161 10.34 -7.44 40.56
CA ALA A 161 10.32 -7.03 41.96
C ALA A 161 11.04 -8.12 42.75
N HIS A 162 12.22 -7.82 43.30
CA HIS A 162 12.69 -8.23 44.63
C HIS A 162 14.19 -7.94 44.79
N ALA A 163 14.51 -6.90 45.57
CA ALA A 163 15.45 -6.88 46.70
C ALA A 163 15.48 -5.47 47.31
#